data_AF-A0A1T4N1B7-F1
#
_entry.id   AF-A0A1T4N1B7-F1
#
_cell.length_a   1.000
_cell.length_b   1.000
_cell.length_c   1.000
_cell.angle_alpha   90.00
_cell.angle_beta   90.00
_cell.angle_gamma   90.00
#
_symmetry.space_group_name_H-M   'P 1'
#
loop_
_entity.id
_entity.type
_entity.pdbx_description
1 polymer ?
#
loop_
_entity_poly.entity_id
_entity_poly.type
_entity_poly.pdbx_seq_one_letter_code
_entity_poly.pdbx_strand_id
1 'polypeptide(L)' 'MKCPECGKEMRNGYLFCSKDGAFSFANEVPGVFTDAKKADGFVKITEVKPSHRTNIAASICENCKTVILKY' A
#
# COMPACT_ATOMS: atom_id res chain seq x y z
N MET A 1 -3.86 3.47 14.87
CA MET A 1 -2.42 3.84 15.04
C MET A 1 -2.28 5.32 14.71
N LYS A 2 -1.38 6.07 15.37
CA LYS A 2 -1.12 7.48 15.00
C LYS A 2 0.16 7.57 14.19
N CYS A 3 0.17 8.41 13.16
CA CYS A 3 1.36 8.65 12.36
C CYS A 3 2.45 9.29 13.24
N PRO A 4 3.66 8.71 13.33
CA PRO A 4 4.73 9.26 14.16
C PRO A 4 5.25 10.62 13.67
N GLU A 5 5.06 10.94 12.39
CA GLU A 5 5.53 12.19 11.77
C GLU A 5 4.55 13.36 12.00
N CYS A 6 3.23 13.11 11.92
CA CYS A 6 2.22 14.18 11.94
C CYS A 6 1.10 14.01 12.98
N GLY A 7 1.11 12.94 13.76
CA GLY A 7 0.16 12.68 14.85
C GLY A 7 -1.27 12.33 14.41
N LYS A 8 -1.59 12.41 13.10
CA LYS A 8 -2.91 12.07 12.55
C LYS A 8 -3.21 10.59 12.68
N GLU A 9 -4.50 10.25 12.74
CA GLU A 9 -4.95 8.87 12.75
C GLU A 9 -4.62 8.18 11.42
N MET A 10 -4.03 6.99 11.52
CA MET A 10 -3.75 6.11 10.39
C MET A 10 -4.95 5.19 10.17
N ARG A 11 -5.26 4.94 8.90
CA ARG A 11 -6.30 3.99 8.50
C ARG A 11 -5.73 2.59 8.42
N ASN A 12 -6.53 1.62 8.88
CA ASN A 12 -6.23 0.20 8.69
C ASN A 12 -6.73 -0.23 7.31
N GLY A 13 -5.98 -1.12 6.68
CA GLY A 13 -6.31 -1.66 5.37
C GLY A 13 -5.16 -2.53 4.87
N TYR A 14 -5.17 -2.83 3.60
CA TYR A 14 -4.26 -3.76 2.96
C TYR A 14 -3.42 -3.04 1.91
N LEU A 15 -2.11 -3.26 2.00
CA LEU A 15 -1.22 -3.04 0.88
C LEU A 15 -1.28 -4.27 -0.02
N PHE A 16 -1.58 -4.08 -1.30
CA PHE A 16 -1.60 -5.16 -2.27
C PHE A 16 -0.90 -4.75 -3.56
N CYS A 17 -0.43 -5.77 -4.29
CA CYS A 17 0.13 -5.59 -5.62
C CYS A 17 -0.96 -5.85 -6.65
N SER A 18 -1.16 -4.90 -7.56
CA SER A 18 -1.98 -5.09 -8.75
C SER A 18 -1.28 -6.03 -9.74
N LYS A 19 -2.06 -6.61 -10.65
CA LYS A 19 -1.53 -7.48 -11.71
C LYS A 19 -0.45 -6.80 -12.54
N ASP A 20 -0.57 -5.48 -12.70
CA ASP A 20 0.36 -4.64 -13.45
C ASP A 20 1.64 -4.28 -12.67
N GLY A 21 1.82 -4.85 -11.47
CA GLY A 21 3.02 -4.67 -10.65
C GLY A 21 3.03 -3.38 -9.82
N ALA A 22 1.96 -2.58 -9.81
CA ALA A 22 1.85 -1.40 -8.94
C ALA A 22 1.33 -1.77 -7.55
N PHE A 23 1.90 -1.15 -6.52
CA PHE A 23 1.36 -1.20 -5.17
C PHE A 23 0.18 -0.23 -5.01
N SER A 24 -0.81 -0.66 -4.26
CA SER A 24 -1.98 0.13 -3.90
C SER A 24 -2.43 -0.23 -2.49
N PHE A 25 -3.14 0.68 -1.86
CA PHE A 25 -3.77 0.48 -0.56
C PHE A 25 -5.29 0.50 -0.71
N ALA A 26 -6.01 -0.32 0.03
CA ALA A 26 -7.45 -0.28 0.14
C ALA A 26 -7.88 -0.80 1.51
N ASN A 27 -9.10 -0.47 1.94
CA ASN A 27 -9.64 -0.99 3.20
C ASN A 27 -9.89 -2.50 3.11
N GLU A 28 -10.21 -3.00 1.91
CA GLU A 28 -10.38 -4.41 1.60
C GLU A 28 -9.57 -4.80 0.36
N VAL A 29 -9.07 -6.04 0.32
CA VAL A 29 -8.34 -6.53 -0.85
C VAL A 29 -9.32 -6.79 -2.00
N PRO A 30 -9.20 -6.12 -3.15
CA PRO A 30 -10.05 -6.40 -4.29
C PRO A 30 -9.83 -7.83 -4.77
N GLY A 31 -10.92 -8.52 -5.12
CA GLY A 31 -10.85 -9.85 -5.73
C GLY A 31 -10.14 -9.82 -7.08
N VAL A 32 -9.61 -10.97 -7.51
CA VAL A 32 -8.78 -11.13 -8.72
C VAL A 32 -9.47 -10.66 -10.01
N PHE A 33 -10.81 -10.71 -10.06
CA PHE A 33 -11.63 -10.30 -11.21
C PHE A 33 -12.27 -8.92 -11.06
N THR A 34 -12.07 -8.26 -9.93
CA THR A 34 -12.64 -6.94 -9.64
C THR A 34 -11.63 -5.84 -9.92
N ASP A 35 -12.11 -4.73 -10.46
CA ASP A 35 -11.28 -3.56 -10.68
C ASP A 35 -10.84 -2.98 -9.32
N ALA A 36 -9.53 -3.02 -9.06
CA ALA A 36 -8.93 -2.55 -7.82
C ALA A 36 -9.27 -1.08 -7.53
N LYS A 37 -9.48 -0.26 -8.56
CA LYS A 37 -9.85 1.16 -8.41
C LYS A 37 -11.22 1.36 -7.76
N LYS A 38 -12.08 0.34 -7.80
CA LYS A 38 -13.41 0.35 -7.18
C LYS A 38 -13.39 -0.20 -5.75
N ALA A 39 -12.24 -0.65 -5.25
CA ALA A 39 -12.12 -1.11 -3.88
C ALA A 39 -12.39 0.05 -2.91
N ASP A 40 -13.04 -0.26 -1.79
CA ASP A 40 -13.30 0.75 -0.77
C ASP A 40 -11.98 1.29 -0.20
N GLY A 41 -11.89 2.61 -0.10
CA GLY A 41 -10.68 3.29 0.38
C GLY A 41 -9.45 3.14 -0.52
N PHE A 42 -9.63 2.89 -1.83
CA PHE A 42 -8.52 2.76 -2.77
C PHE A 42 -7.60 3.99 -2.80
N VAL A 43 -6.30 3.75 -2.65
CA VAL A 43 -5.23 4.73 -2.77
C VAL A 43 -4.15 4.14 -3.68
N LYS A 44 -3.88 4.84 -4.78
CA LYS A 44 -2.77 4.51 -5.69
C LYS A 44 -1.46 4.96 -5.03
N ILE A 45 -0.58 4.00 -4.71
CA ILE A 45 0.70 4.25 -4.05
C ILE A 45 1.81 4.47 -5.08
N THR A 46 1.91 3.58 -6.07
CA THR A 46 2.93 3.67 -7.12
C THR A 46 2.31 3.73 -8.50
N GLU A 47 3.04 4.30 -9.45
CA GLU A 47 2.69 4.23 -10.85
C GLU A 47 3.17 2.93 -11.50
N VAL A 48 2.40 2.44 -12.48
CA VAL A 48 2.81 1.31 -13.31
C VAL A 48 3.92 1.80 -14.24
N LYS A 49 5.12 1.26 -14.08
CA LYS A 49 6.24 1.50 -15.00
C LYS A 49 6.56 0.22 -15.76
N PRO A 50 6.26 0.15 -17.07
CA PRO A 50 6.62 -1.03 -17.86
C PRO A 50 8.13 -1.27 -17.82
N SER A 51 8.53 -2.53 -17.73
CA SER A 51 9.93 -3.00 -17.67
C SER A 51 10.74 -2.63 -16.42
N HIS A 52 10.10 -2.09 -15.37
CA HIS A 52 10.77 -1.83 -14.09
C HIS A 52 10.06 -2.51 -12.93
N ARG A 53 10.83 -2.89 -11.90
CA ARG A 53 10.25 -3.31 -10.62
C ARG A 53 9.79 -2.07 -9.87
N THR A 54 8.53 -2.08 -9.45
CA THR A 54 7.99 -1.08 -8.53
C THR A 54 8.67 -1.22 -7.18
N ASN A 55 9.16 -0.11 -6.63
CA ASN A 55 9.73 -0.04 -5.30
C ASN A 55 9.11 1.12 -4.52
N ILE A 56 9.25 1.07 -3.21
CA ILE A 56 8.75 2.05 -2.26
C ILE A 56 9.77 2.14 -1.13
N ALA A 57 10.00 3.35 -0.62
CA ALA A 57 10.86 3.52 0.54
C ALA A 57 10.21 2.85 1.76
N ALA A 58 10.99 2.02 2.47
CA ALA A 58 10.50 1.27 3.61
C ALA A 58 11.49 1.30 4.77
N SER A 59 10.98 1.19 5.99
CA SER A 59 11.78 0.95 7.20
C SER A 59 11.21 -0.26 7.92
N ILE A 60 12.08 -1.19 8.31
CA ILE A 60 11.70 -2.43 9.01
C ILE A 60 12.21 -2.40 10.44
N CYS A 61 11.34 -2.74 11.39
CA CYS A 61 11.73 -3.07 12.74
C CYS A 61 11.68 -4.60 12.88
N GLU A 62 12.85 -5.25 12.85
CA GLU A 62 12.92 -6.72 12.89
C GLU A 62 12.43 -7.33 14.21
N ASN A 63 12.50 -6.57 15.31
CA ASN A 63 12.00 -6.96 16.62
C ASN A 63 10.46 -6.93 16.68
N CYS A 64 9.85 -5.84 16.21
CA CYS A 64 8.39 -5.66 16.23
C CYS A 64 7.68 -6.28 15.01
N LYS A 65 8.42 -6.89 14.08
CA LYS A 65 7.92 -7.40 12.78
C LYS A 65 7.03 -6.40 12.04
N THR A 66 7.37 -5.12 12.17
CA THR A 66 6.60 -4.00 11.62
C THR A 66 7.37 -3.38 10.46
N VAL A 67 6.69 -3.17 9.34
CA VAL A 67 7.22 -2.46 8.17
C VAL A 67 6.44 -1.16 8.01
N ILE A 68 7.17 -0.04 7.95
CA ILE A 68 6.62 1.28 7.66
C ILE A 68 7.00 1.62 6.23
N LEU A 69 5.99 1.90 5.41
CA LEU A 69 6.16 2.30 4.00
C LEU A 69 5.93 3.80 3.88
N LYS A 70 6.85 4.49 3.21
CA LYS A 70 6.74 5.91 2.88
C LYS A 70 6.50 6.02 1.37
N TYR A 71 5.32 6.52 0.98
CA TYR A 71 4.91 6.77 -0.40
C TYR A 71 4.51 8.23 -0.61
#